data_AF-A0A444YT24-F1
#
_entry.id   AF-A0A444YT24-F1
#
_cell.length_a   1.000
_cell.length_b   1.000
_cell.length_c   1.000
_cell.angle_alpha   90.00
_cell.angle_beta   90.00
_cell.angle_gamma   90.00
#
_symmetry.space_group_name_H-M   'P 1'
#
loop_
_entity.id
_entity.type
_entity.pdbx_description
1 polymer ?
#
loop_
_entity_poly.entity_id
_entity_poly.type
_entity_poly.pdbx_seq_one_letter_code
_entity_poly.pdbx_strand_id
1 'polypeptide(L)'
;MTDFSTGSDSSCNGGITVEECQGMIQRSLKLVRFLREHLEKAGCGVGDNFFKAVNCETQTAGGYTQGKGIVLCSNQISSEDEVNQVLIHELIHAFDDCRAANLDWSNCAHHACSEIRAGHLSGDCHFKRELLRGFMGIRRHEPKCIRRRVLKSLSGNPYCSEEAAKEAMEAVWDFCYNDKEPFNRSEGLNGHERRKQGPNWWSDEDYSLPRRRRPLL
;
A
#
# COMPACT_ATOMS: atom_id res chain seq x y z
N MET A 1 36.52 2.86 49.39
CA MET A 1 35.38 1.93 49.39
C MET A 1 34.31 2.60 48.54
N THR A 2 34.42 2.49 47.22
CA THR A 2 33.91 1.44 46.30
C THR A 2 32.60 1.88 45.63
N ASP A 3 32.71 2.02 44.32
CA ASP A 3 31.75 2.08 43.21
C ASP A 3 30.38 1.39 43.37
N PHE A 4 29.36 1.87 42.64
CA PHE A 4 28.76 1.13 41.50
C PHE A 4 27.80 1.98 40.63
N SER A 5 28.24 2.23 39.39
CA SER A 5 27.56 2.20 38.09
C SER A 5 26.05 2.51 37.87
N THR A 6 25.86 3.42 36.91
CA THR A 6 24.97 3.36 35.71
C THR A 6 23.46 3.18 35.87
N GLY A 7 22.72 4.27 35.62
CA GLY A 7 21.37 4.25 35.08
C GLY A 7 21.43 4.48 33.57
N SER A 8 21.06 3.45 32.81
CA SER A 8 21.10 3.32 31.36
C SER A 8 20.31 4.38 30.60
N ASP A 9 21.01 5.19 29.83
CA ASP A 9 20.46 5.95 28.71
C ASP A 9 20.72 5.14 27.44
N SER A 10 19.67 4.57 26.84
CA SER A 10 19.66 4.05 25.45
C SER A 10 18.25 3.63 25.07
N SER A 11 17.52 4.56 24.45
CA SER A 11 16.29 4.28 23.72
C SER A 11 16.50 3.19 22.68
N CYS A 12 15.59 2.24 22.59
CA CYS A 12 15.54 1.21 21.56
C CYS A 12 15.32 1.86 20.17
N ASN A 13 16.38 2.31 19.50
CA ASN A 13 16.31 2.74 18.09
C ASN A 13 16.26 1.48 17.20
N GLY A 14 15.05 0.98 16.95
CA GLY A 14 14.79 -0.26 16.21
C GLY A 14 14.86 -0.17 14.68
N GLY A 15 15.43 0.90 14.12
CA GLY A 15 15.57 1.12 12.69
C GLY A 15 16.98 0.83 12.17
N ILE A 16 17.10 0.54 10.87
CA ILE A 16 18.39 0.36 10.17
C ILE A 16 18.93 1.69 9.63
N THR A 17 20.22 1.74 9.26
CA THR A 17 20.81 2.92 8.61
C THR A 17 20.23 3.14 7.21
N VAL A 18 20.35 4.37 6.69
CA VAL A 18 19.91 4.72 5.33
C VAL A 18 20.67 3.88 4.30
N GLU A 19 21.98 3.71 4.48
CA GLU A 19 22.86 2.95 3.59
C GLU A 19 22.49 1.46 3.57
N GLU A 20 22.24 0.87 4.74
CA GLU A 20 21.79 -0.53 4.85
C GLU A 20 20.42 -0.72 4.19
N CYS A 21 19.47 0.19 4.44
CA CYS A 21 18.14 0.16 3.83
C CYS A 21 18.23 0.29 2.31
N GLN A 22 19.06 1.21 1.80
CA GLN A 22 19.28 1.36 0.37
C GLN A 22 19.89 0.08 -0.23
N GLY A 23 20.83 -0.55 0.46
CA GLY A 23 21.39 -1.84 0.06
C GLY A 23 20.35 -2.96 0.02
N MET A 24 19.43 -3.02 0.98
CA MET A 24 18.30 -3.95 0.98
C MET A 24 17.38 -3.69 -0.22
N ILE A 25 16.98 -2.42 -0.45
CA ILE A 25 16.15 -2.04 -1.61
C ILE A 25 16.74 -2.59 -2.90
N GLN A 26 18.04 -2.38 -3.15
CA GLN A 26 18.70 -2.83 -4.38
C GLN A 26 18.67 -4.36 -4.56
N ARG A 27 18.79 -5.14 -3.47
CA ARG A 27 18.64 -6.60 -3.53
C ARG A 27 17.19 -7.01 -3.81
N SER A 28 16.25 -6.34 -3.16
CA SER A 28 14.81 -6.56 -3.28
C SER A 28 14.24 -6.21 -4.66
N LEU A 29 14.90 -5.36 -5.45
CA LEU A 29 14.46 -5.02 -6.82
C LEU A 29 14.31 -6.24 -7.72
N LYS A 30 15.05 -7.33 -7.46
CA LYS A 30 14.91 -8.61 -8.19
C LYS A 30 13.58 -9.31 -7.89
N LEU A 31 13.08 -9.20 -6.65
CA LEU A 31 11.81 -9.80 -6.24
C LEU A 31 10.61 -9.08 -6.87
N VAL A 32 10.72 -7.76 -7.04
CA VAL A 32 9.65 -6.92 -7.62
C VAL A 32 9.82 -6.70 -9.12
N ARG A 33 10.70 -7.46 -9.80
CA ARG A 33 10.94 -7.35 -11.24
C ARG A 33 9.63 -7.42 -12.05
N PHE A 34 8.75 -8.34 -11.69
CA PHE A 34 7.45 -8.50 -12.34
C PHE A 34 6.61 -7.21 -12.34
N LEU A 35 6.48 -6.55 -11.18
CA LEU A 35 5.73 -5.29 -11.07
C LEU A 35 6.37 -4.16 -11.88
N ARG A 36 7.70 -4.08 -11.84
CA ARG A 36 8.45 -3.08 -12.61
C ARG A 36 8.28 -3.26 -14.12
N GLU A 37 8.29 -4.50 -14.60
CA GLU A 37 8.03 -4.82 -16.02
C GLU A 37 6.61 -4.45 -16.44
N HIS A 38 5.61 -4.63 -15.56
CA HIS A 38 4.23 -4.23 -15.85
C HIS A 38 4.04 -2.70 -15.82
N LEU A 39 4.73 -1.99 -14.94
CA LEU A 39 4.81 -0.52 -14.95
C LEU A 39 5.42 0.00 -16.26
N GLU A 40 6.52 -0.61 -16.71
CA GLU A 40 7.16 -0.28 -17.99
C GLU A 40 6.19 -0.49 -19.16
N LYS A 41 5.51 -1.64 -19.21
CA LYS A 41 4.51 -1.95 -20.26
C LYS A 41 3.32 -0.99 -20.25
N ALA A 42 2.95 -0.47 -19.09
CA ALA A 42 1.89 0.53 -18.93
C ALA A 42 2.35 1.96 -19.29
N GLY A 43 3.64 2.16 -19.61
CA GLY A 43 4.19 3.47 -19.98
C GLY A 43 4.75 4.29 -18.83
N CYS A 44 4.86 3.71 -17.63
CA CYS A 44 5.38 4.37 -16.43
C CYS A 44 6.62 3.65 -15.90
N GLY A 45 7.62 3.49 -16.78
CA GLY A 45 8.91 2.90 -16.44
C GLY A 45 9.55 3.52 -15.20
N VAL A 46 10.11 2.69 -14.32
CA VAL A 46 10.73 3.12 -13.06
C VAL A 46 12.24 2.85 -13.06
N GLY A 47 13.02 3.94 -12.99
CA GLY A 47 14.48 3.92 -12.94
C GLY A 47 15.05 3.88 -11.52
N ASP A 48 16.38 3.93 -11.40
CA ASP A 48 17.08 3.74 -10.12
C ASP A 48 16.74 4.80 -9.06
N ASN A 49 16.47 6.05 -9.48
CA ASN A 49 16.10 7.15 -8.60
C ASN A 49 14.66 7.06 -8.07
N PHE A 50 13.88 6.07 -8.51
CA PHE A 50 12.50 5.89 -8.09
C PHE A 50 12.38 5.32 -6.67
N PHE A 51 13.42 4.70 -6.12
CA PHE A 51 13.39 4.08 -4.79
C PHE A 51 14.47 4.68 -3.89
N LYS A 52 14.06 5.28 -2.77
CA LYS A 52 15.00 5.96 -1.85
C LYS A 52 14.77 5.55 -0.40
N ALA A 53 15.86 5.24 0.30
CA ALA A 53 15.86 5.18 1.75
C ALA A 53 16.12 6.57 2.35
N VAL A 54 15.37 6.94 3.40
CA VAL A 54 15.55 8.19 4.16
C VAL A 54 15.22 7.98 5.64
N ASN A 55 15.63 8.92 6.49
CA ASN A 55 15.07 9.04 7.84
C ASN A 55 13.77 9.85 7.78
N CYS A 56 12.70 9.30 8.34
CA CYS A 56 11.40 9.95 8.41
C CYS A 56 11.09 10.41 9.84
N GLU A 57 10.38 11.54 9.95
CA GLU A 57 9.84 12.01 11.23
C GLU A 57 8.56 11.26 11.63
N THR A 58 7.83 10.77 10.62
CA THR A 58 6.58 10.03 10.79
C THR A 58 6.82 8.55 11.08
N GLN A 59 5.94 7.95 11.88
CA GLN A 59 5.95 6.51 12.19
C GLN A 59 5.31 5.67 11.06
N THR A 60 5.82 5.81 9.83
CA THR A 60 5.46 4.98 8.67
C THR A 60 6.70 4.29 8.12
N ALA A 61 6.54 3.10 7.54
CA ALA A 61 7.66 2.36 6.94
C ALA A 61 8.05 2.89 5.55
N GLY A 62 7.14 3.59 4.87
CA GLY A 62 7.38 4.17 3.56
C GLY A 62 6.14 4.83 2.96
N GLY A 63 6.24 5.19 1.68
CA GLY A 63 5.14 5.75 0.91
C GLY A 63 5.52 6.01 -0.55
N TYR A 64 4.54 5.85 -1.43
CA TYR A 64 4.55 6.30 -2.81
C TYR A 64 4.10 7.76 -2.91
N THR A 65 4.72 8.52 -3.80
CA THR A 65 4.24 9.85 -4.18
C THR A 65 4.27 10.01 -5.68
N GLN A 66 3.14 10.41 -6.25
CA GLN A 66 2.97 10.65 -7.68
C GLN A 66 4.07 11.58 -8.22
N GLY A 67 4.69 11.18 -9.32
CA GLY A 67 5.79 11.90 -9.98
C GLY A 67 7.12 11.94 -9.23
N LYS A 68 7.20 11.44 -7.99
CA LYS A 68 8.45 11.43 -7.19
C LYS A 68 9.02 10.02 -6.98
N GLY A 69 8.16 9.02 -6.81
CA GLY A 69 8.54 7.63 -6.57
C GLY A 69 8.27 7.16 -5.14
N ILE A 70 9.02 6.15 -4.71
CA ILE A 70 8.83 5.41 -3.47
C ILE A 70 9.93 5.78 -2.48
N VAL A 71 9.52 6.12 -1.27
CA VAL A 71 10.40 6.38 -0.13
C VAL A 71 10.20 5.29 0.91
N LEU A 72 11.31 4.78 1.46
CA LEU A 72 11.34 3.89 2.61
C LEU A 72 11.99 4.61 3.79
N CYS A 73 11.33 4.54 4.94
CA CYS A 73 11.79 5.16 6.17
C CYS A 73 12.71 4.19 6.91
N SER A 74 14.03 4.31 6.73
CA SER A 74 15.02 3.37 7.28
C SER A 74 14.95 3.26 8.80
N ASN A 75 14.65 4.38 9.48
CA ASN A 75 14.47 4.43 10.92
C ASN A 75 13.17 3.75 11.44
N GLN A 76 12.30 3.28 10.54
CA GLN A 76 11.04 2.59 10.85
C GLN A 76 11.02 1.14 10.34
N ILE A 77 12.15 0.66 9.81
CA ILE A 77 12.30 -0.68 9.23
C ILE A 77 13.46 -1.38 9.93
N SER A 78 13.27 -2.66 10.22
CA SER A 78 14.22 -3.50 10.95
C SER A 78 14.76 -4.68 10.14
N SER A 79 14.15 -5.00 8.99
CA SER A 79 14.52 -6.20 8.21
C SER A 79 14.32 -6.07 6.71
N GLU A 80 15.06 -6.87 5.93
CA GLU A 80 14.91 -6.94 4.47
C GLU A 80 13.53 -7.47 4.05
N ASP A 81 12.90 -8.29 4.90
CA ASP A 81 11.54 -8.77 4.68
C ASP A 81 10.50 -7.64 4.78
N GLU A 82 10.68 -6.69 5.71
CA GLU A 82 9.87 -5.46 5.76
C GLU A 82 10.12 -4.57 4.54
N VAL A 83 11.38 -4.41 4.10
CA VAL A 83 11.72 -3.70 2.84
C VAL A 83 10.97 -4.30 1.65
N ASN A 84 10.98 -5.64 1.52
CA ASN A 84 10.27 -6.33 0.45
C ASN A 84 8.76 -6.03 0.46
N GLN A 85 8.15 -6.05 1.65
CA GLN A 85 6.72 -5.79 1.79
C GLN A 85 6.36 -4.35 1.44
N VAL A 86 7.10 -3.37 1.96
CA VAL A 86 6.90 -1.96 1.64
C VAL A 86 7.08 -1.73 0.14
N LEU A 87 8.13 -2.26 -0.47
CA LEU A 87 8.35 -2.11 -1.92
C LEU A 87 7.19 -2.67 -2.75
N ILE A 88 6.68 -3.85 -2.43
CA ILE A 88 5.54 -4.42 -3.17
C ILE A 88 4.29 -3.56 -2.95
N HIS A 89 3.99 -3.17 -1.72
CA HIS A 89 2.83 -2.32 -1.38
C HIS A 89 2.85 -1.01 -2.16
N GLU A 90 3.97 -0.27 -2.08
CA GLU A 90 4.11 1.04 -2.75
C GLU A 90 4.18 0.92 -4.29
N LEU A 91 4.68 -0.21 -4.82
CA LEU A 91 4.64 -0.45 -6.27
C LEU A 91 3.23 -0.75 -6.78
N ILE A 92 2.34 -1.29 -5.95
CA ILE A 92 0.92 -1.43 -6.32
C ILE A 92 0.25 -0.06 -6.40
N HIS A 93 0.55 0.85 -5.48
CA HIS A 93 0.11 2.24 -5.59
C HIS A 93 0.62 2.90 -6.87
N ALA A 94 1.91 2.74 -7.18
CA ALA A 94 2.48 3.25 -8.43
C ALA A 94 1.82 2.65 -9.68
N PHE A 95 1.51 1.35 -9.64
CA PHE A 95 0.84 0.66 -10.75
C PHE A 95 -0.62 1.11 -10.92
N ASP A 96 -1.33 1.33 -9.82
CA ASP A 96 -2.68 1.88 -9.84
C ASP A 96 -2.70 3.30 -10.39
N ASP A 97 -1.80 4.18 -9.94
CA ASP A 97 -1.65 5.54 -10.46
C ASP A 97 -1.35 5.55 -11.95
N CYS A 98 -0.48 4.63 -12.40
CA CYS A 98 -0.08 4.51 -13.79
C CYS A 98 -1.20 4.01 -14.71
N ARG A 99 -1.89 2.94 -14.32
CA ARG A 99 -2.89 2.28 -15.18
C ARG A 99 -4.24 2.97 -15.17
N ALA A 100 -4.54 3.70 -14.10
CA ALA A 100 -5.78 4.45 -13.97
C ALA A 100 -5.72 5.71 -14.84
N ALA A 101 -6.77 5.97 -15.61
CA ALA A 101 -6.84 7.20 -16.40
C ALA A 101 -6.99 8.46 -15.53
N ASN A 102 -7.54 8.32 -14.32
CA ASN A 102 -7.95 9.43 -13.48
C ASN A 102 -8.00 9.08 -11.98
N LEU A 103 -7.01 8.31 -11.49
CA LEU A 103 -6.85 8.13 -10.05
C LEU A 103 -6.60 9.48 -9.38
N ASP A 104 -7.34 9.73 -8.30
CA ASP A 104 -7.25 10.96 -7.52
C ASP A 104 -7.00 10.60 -6.05
N TRP A 105 -5.80 10.89 -5.57
CA TRP A 105 -5.40 10.64 -4.18
C TRP A 105 -6.16 11.50 -3.16
N SER A 106 -6.87 12.54 -3.60
CA SER A 106 -7.78 13.33 -2.76
C SER A 106 -9.20 12.75 -2.69
N ASN A 107 -9.54 11.81 -3.58
CA ASN A 107 -10.79 11.07 -3.52
C ASN A 107 -10.64 9.87 -2.57
N CYS A 108 -11.46 9.86 -1.52
CA CYS A 108 -11.36 8.85 -0.46
C CYS A 108 -11.57 7.42 -0.95
N ALA A 109 -12.43 7.22 -1.96
CA ALA A 109 -12.72 5.91 -2.52
C ALA A 109 -11.62 5.41 -3.46
N HIS A 110 -10.98 6.31 -4.20
CA HIS A 110 -9.80 5.98 -5.00
C HIS A 110 -8.64 5.53 -4.10
N HIS A 111 -8.37 6.32 -3.05
CA HIS A 111 -7.34 5.98 -2.07
C HIS A 111 -7.66 4.65 -1.37
N ALA A 112 -8.91 4.45 -0.93
CA ALA A 112 -9.34 3.20 -0.30
C ALA A 112 -9.17 1.99 -1.23
N CYS A 113 -9.52 2.14 -2.51
CA CYS A 113 -9.38 1.07 -3.50
C CYS A 113 -7.92 0.64 -3.67
N SER A 114 -7.01 1.60 -3.81
CA SER A 114 -5.59 1.30 -3.97
C SER A 114 -5.01 0.66 -2.71
N GLU A 115 -5.44 1.09 -1.51
CA GLU A 115 -5.04 0.47 -0.24
C GLU A 115 -5.57 -0.96 -0.06
N ILE A 116 -6.80 -1.24 -0.51
CA ILE A 116 -7.37 -2.60 -0.50
C ILE A 116 -6.52 -3.52 -1.39
N ARG A 117 -6.18 -3.05 -2.60
CA ARG A 117 -5.35 -3.79 -3.55
C ARG A 117 -3.94 -4.00 -2.99
N ALA A 118 -3.29 -2.95 -2.50
CA ALA A 118 -1.94 -3.03 -1.95
C ALA A 118 -1.88 -3.97 -0.73
N GLY A 119 -2.85 -3.87 0.19
CA GLY A 119 -2.94 -4.77 1.36
C GLY A 119 -3.18 -6.23 0.99
N HIS A 120 -3.92 -6.49 -0.09
CA HIS A 120 -4.17 -7.85 -0.58
C HIS A 120 -3.00 -8.44 -1.39
N LEU A 121 -2.41 -7.66 -2.29
CA LEU A 121 -1.42 -8.14 -3.26
C LEU A 121 0.02 -8.13 -2.72
N SER A 122 0.32 -7.34 -1.69
CA SER A 122 1.67 -7.26 -1.09
C SER A 122 2.03 -8.45 -0.19
N GLY A 123 1.02 -9.15 0.33
CA GLY A 123 1.20 -10.14 1.38
C GLY A 123 1.36 -9.54 2.78
N ASP A 124 1.14 -8.22 2.96
CA ASP A 124 1.27 -7.54 4.26
C ASP A 124 0.31 -8.13 5.30
N CYS A 125 -0.86 -8.56 4.84
CA CYS A 125 -1.89 -9.20 5.65
C CYS A 125 -1.81 -10.73 5.69
N HIS A 126 -0.66 -11.33 5.37
CA HIS A 126 -0.46 -12.77 5.46
C HIS A 126 -0.51 -13.25 6.93
N PHE A 127 -1.21 -14.36 7.20
CA PHE A 127 -1.49 -14.85 8.55
C PHE A 127 -0.25 -14.97 9.46
N LYS A 128 0.87 -15.50 8.94
CA LYS A 128 2.12 -15.61 9.71
C LYS A 128 2.62 -14.26 10.24
N ARG A 129 2.53 -13.20 9.43
CA ARG A 129 2.97 -11.84 9.81
C ARG A 129 2.07 -11.27 10.89
N GLU A 130 0.79 -11.47 10.73
CA GLU A 130 -0.20 -10.97 11.67
C GLU A 130 -0.18 -11.70 13.00
N LEU A 131 0.15 -12.99 13.00
CA LEU A 131 0.46 -13.73 14.23
C LEU A 131 1.66 -13.11 14.95
N LEU A 132 2.73 -12.77 14.23
CA LEU A 132 3.89 -12.05 14.78
C LEU A 132 3.52 -10.64 15.29
N ARG A 133 2.50 -10.01 14.71
CA ARG A 133 1.91 -8.75 15.19
C ARG A 133 0.88 -8.93 16.33
N GLY A 134 0.71 -10.16 16.84
CA GLY A 134 -0.16 -10.47 17.97
C GLY A 134 -1.64 -10.74 17.62
N PHE A 135 -2.00 -10.78 16.33
CA PHE A 135 -3.36 -11.09 15.89
C PHE A 135 -3.55 -12.61 15.72
N MET A 136 -4.23 -13.23 16.68
CA MET A 136 -4.44 -14.69 16.72
C MET A 136 -5.73 -15.17 16.01
N GLY A 137 -6.55 -14.25 15.48
CA GLY A 137 -7.83 -14.60 14.86
C GLY A 137 -7.65 -15.22 13.47
N ILE A 138 -7.97 -16.52 13.31
CA ILE A 138 -7.78 -17.26 12.05
C ILE A 138 -8.91 -16.99 11.04
N ARG A 139 -10.15 -16.82 11.51
CA ARG A 139 -11.33 -16.67 10.63
C ARG A 139 -11.38 -15.30 9.96
N ARG A 140 -11.39 -15.30 8.61
CA ARG A 140 -11.41 -14.09 7.75
C ARG A 140 -10.32 -13.11 8.15
N HIS A 141 -9.14 -13.65 8.45
CA HIS A 141 -8.01 -12.92 8.98
C HIS A 141 -7.54 -11.80 8.02
N GLU A 142 -7.23 -12.15 6.78
CA GLU A 142 -6.72 -11.21 5.78
C GLU A 142 -7.69 -10.04 5.51
N PRO A 143 -8.99 -10.25 5.22
CA PRO A 143 -9.95 -9.16 5.08
C PRO A 143 -10.04 -8.23 6.29
N LYS A 144 -9.88 -8.74 7.51
CA LYS A 144 -9.87 -7.93 8.73
C LYS A 144 -8.58 -7.11 8.83
N CYS A 145 -7.44 -7.71 8.51
CA CYS A 145 -6.17 -7.00 8.47
C CYS A 145 -6.22 -5.86 7.45
N ILE A 146 -6.67 -6.13 6.22
CA ILE A 146 -6.76 -5.13 5.16
C ILE A 146 -7.68 -3.98 5.58
N ARG A 147 -8.88 -4.25 6.11
CA ARG A 147 -9.78 -3.19 6.61
C ARG A 147 -9.10 -2.29 7.65
N ARG A 148 -8.37 -2.85 8.62
CA ARG A 148 -7.66 -2.05 9.63
C ARG A 148 -6.55 -1.21 9.01
N ARG A 149 -5.82 -1.74 8.02
CA ARG A 149 -4.72 -1.04 7.35
C ARG A 149 -5.25 0.09 6.46
N VAL A 150 -6.31 -0.16 5.69
CA VAL A 150 -7.00 0.84 4.85
C VAL A 150 -7.49 2.00 5.71
N LEU A 151 -8.23 1.74 6.79
CA LEU A 151 -8.72 2.81 7.67
C LEU A 151 -7.58 3.59 8.34
N LYS A 152 -6.48 2.90 8.70
CA LYS A 152 -5.28 3.57 9.21
C LYS A 152 -4.67 4.50 8.15
N SER A 153 -4.53 4.06 6.90
CA SER A 153 -3.99 4.89 5.82
C SER A 153 -4.89 6.10 5.53
N LEU A 154 -6.21 5.88 5.41
CA LEU A 154 -7.18 6.94 5.13
C LEU A 154 -7.26 7.99 6.25
N SER A 155 -7.02 7.61 7.52
CA SER A 155 -6.99 8.58 8.64
C SER A 155 -5.88 9.63 8.51
N GLY A 156 -4.82 9.34 7.74
CA GLY A 156 -3.76 10.30 7.42
C GLY A 156 -4.08 11.20 6.23
N ASN A 157 -5.19 10.95 5.51
CA ASN A 157 -5.57 11.73 4.34
C ASN A 157 -6.53 12.87 4.76
N PRO A 158 -6.16 14.16 4.55
CA PRO A 158 -6.96 15.30 4.99
C PRO A 158 -8.32 15.43 4.27
N TYR A 159 -8.51 14.71 3.16
CA TYR A 159 -9.75 14.69 2.39
C TYR A 159 -10.74 13.59 2.82
N CYS A 160 -10.34 12.74 3.77
CA CYS A 160 -11.15 11.64 4.30
C CYS A 160 -11.53 11.89 5.78
N SER A 161 -12.82 12.11 6.07
CA SER A 161 -13.29 11.95 7.46
C SER A 161 -13.31 10.48 7.86
N GLU A 162 -13.39 10.17 9.15
CA GLU A 162 -13.46 8.78 9.63
C GLU A 162 -14.69 8.04 9.06
N GLU A 163 -15.84 8.73 8.99
CA GLU A 163 -17.07 8.19 8.41
C GLU A 163 -16.92 7.99 6.90
N ALA A 164 -16.38 9.00 6.19
CA ALA A 164 -16.15 8.93 4.75
C ALA A 164 -15.18 7.79 4.40
N ALA A 165 -14.14 7.57 5.21
CA ALA A 165 -13.19 6.47 5.04
C ALA A 165 -13.85 5.09 5.15
N LYS A 166 -14.74 4.90 6.13
CA LYS A 166 -15.48 3.64 6.31
C LYS A 166 -16.46 3.40 5.16
N GLU A 167 -17.23 4.42 4.78
CA GLU A 167 -18.19 4.34 3.67
C GLU A 167 -17.49 4.06 2.34
N ALA A 168 -16.41 4.80 2.04
CA ALA A 168 -15.62 4.63 0.84
C ALA A 168 -15.00 3.22 0.74
N MET A 169 -14.41 2.73 1.83
CA MET A 169 -13.82 1.38 1.89
C MET A 169 -14.85 0.29 1.59
N GLU A 170 -16.02 0.32 2.24
CA GLU A 170 -17.04 -0.72 2.01
C GLU A 170 -17.68 -0.59 0.61
N ALA A 171 -17.83 0.63 0.08
CA ALA A 171 -18.39 0.87 -1.26
C ALA A 171 -17.54 0.24 -2.37
N VAL A 172 -16.21 0.28 -2.25
CA VAL A 172 -15.29 -0.23 -3.28
C VAL A 172 -14.75 -1.64 -2.98
N TRP A 173 -15.09 -2.22 -1.82
CA TRP A 173 -14.47 -3.46 -1.31
C TRP A 173 -14.50 -4.61 -2.31
N ASP A 174 -15.70 -5.00 -2.76
CA ASP A 174 -15.86 -6.20 -3.60
C ASP A 174 -15.14 -6.05 -4.95
N PHE A 175 -15.10 -4.84 -5.51
CA PHE A 175 -14.39 -4.60 -6.75
C PHE A 175 -12.86 -4.64 -6.53
N CYS A 176 -12.34 -3.78 -5.66
CA CYS A 176 -10.91 -3.58 -5.49
C CYS A 176 -10.24 -4.81 -4.86
N TYR A 177 -10.93 -5.52 -3.97
CA TYR A 177 -10.42 -6.77 -3.42
C TYR A 177 -10.29 -7.84 -4.49
N ASN A 178 -11.16 -7.89 -5.50
CA ASN A 178 -11.13 -8.92 -6.54
C ASN A 178 -10.24 -8.56 -7.74
N ASP A 179 -9.86 -7.30 -7.92
CA ASP A 179 -8.88 -6.91 -8.93
C ASP A 179 -7.47 -7.34 -8.52
N LYS A 180 -6.90 -8.32 -9.24
CA LYS A 180 -5.56 -8.87 -8.99
C LYS A 180 -4.52 -8.44 -10.01
N GLU A 181 -4.81 -7.49 -10.90
CA GLU A 181 -3.78 -7.02 -11.83
C GLU A 181 -2.59 -6.41 -11.07
N PRO A 182 -1.35 -6.66 -11.53
CA PRO A 182 -0.98 -7.41 -12.74
C PRO A 182 -0.81 -8.93 -12.55
N PHE A 183 -1.03 -9.48 -11.35
CA PHE A 183 -0.78 -10.89 -10.99
C PHE A 183 -1.81 -11.91 -11.53
N ASN A 184 -2.68 -11.52 -12.46
CA ASN A 184 -3.71 -12.41 -12.98
C ASN A 184 -3.09 -13.57 -13.79
N ARG A 185 -3.29 -14.80 -13.29
CA ARG A 185 -2.72 -16.07 -13.79
C ARG A 185 -3.22 -16.54 -15.18
N SER A 186 -3.89 -15.68 -15.97
CA SER A 186 -4.60 -16.05 -17.20
C SER A 186 -3.93 -15.62 -18.52
N GLU A 187 -2.67 -15.19 -18.50
CA GLU A 187 -1.86 -15.03 -19.73
C GLU A 187 -1.31 -16.38 -20.24
N GLY A 188 -2.19 -17.37 -20.41
CA GLY A 188 -1.75 -18.73 -20.74
C GLY A 188 -2.69 -19.60 -21.57
N LEU A 189 -3.94 -19.21 -21.83
CA LEU A 189 -4.82 -20.01 -22.67
C LEU A 189 -5.76 -19.12 -23.51
N ASN A 190 -5.44 -19.06 -24.79
CA ASN A 190 -6.32 -18.78 -25.93
C ASN A 190 -7.05 -17.43 -25.99
N GLY A 191 -6.83 -16.78 -27.13
CA GLY A 191 -7.92 -16.08 -27.80
C GLY A 191 -7.88 -14.58 -27.64
N HIS A 192 -7.88 -13.95 -28.78
CA HIS A 192 -7.98 -12.53 -29.02
C HIS A 192 -9.34 -11.99 -28.55
N GLU A 193 -9.59 -11.97 -27.25
CA GLU A 193 -10.63 -11.14 -26.66
C GLU A 193 -9.94 -9.86 -26.22
N ARG A 194 -10.17 -8.74 -26.92
CA ARG A 194 -9.94 -7.43 -26.31
C ARG A 194 -10.81 -7.41 -25.06
N ARG A 195 -10.24 -7.77 -23.90
CA ARG A 195 -10.87 -7.51 -22.61
C ARG A 195 -11.17 -6.02 -22.65
N LYS A 196 -12.46 -5.71 -22.71
CA LYS A 196 -12.96 -4.36 -22.47
C LYS A 196 -12.21 -3.89 -21.23
N GLN A 197 -11.54 -2.75 -21.33
CA GLN A 197 -10.97 -2.07 -20.16
C GLN A 197 -12.00 -2.27 -19.04
N GLY A 198 -11.59 -2.94 -17.97
CA GLY A 198 -12.48 -3.18 -16.83
C GLY A 198 -13.12 -1.84 -16.45
N PRO A 199 -14.34 -1.85 -15.87
CA PRO A 199 -15.03 -0.60 -15.52
C PRO A 199 -14.03 0.33 -14.86
N ASN A 200 -13.81 1.49 -15.46
CA ASN A 200 -12.86 2.48 -15.01
C ASN A 200 -13.48 3.11 -13.75
N TRP A 201 -13.47 2.41 -12.60
CA TRP A 201 -14.04 2.92 -11.35
C TRP A 201 -13.37 4.19 -10.86
N TRP A 202 -12.20 4.51 -11.42
CA TRP A 202 -11.55 5.79 -11.24
C TRP A 202 -12.39 6.93 -11.86
N SER A 203 -13.34 6.68 -12.78
CA SER A 203 -14.27 7.68 -13.31
C SER A 203 -15.31 8.10 -12.27
N ASP A 204 -15.38 9.40 -11.99
CA ASP A 204 -16.22 10.04 -10.98
C ASP A 204 -17.75 9.81 -11.13
N GLU A 205 -18.20 9.10 -12.17
CA GLU A 205 -19.62 8.91 -12.49
C GLU A 205 -20.36 7.94 -11.53
N ASP A 206 -19.65 7.11 -10.76
CA ASP A 206 -20.27 6.12 -9.87
C ASP A 206 -20.36 6.56 -8.39
N TYR A 207 -19.83 7.73 -8.01
CA TYR A 207 -19.86 8.22 -6.61
C TYR A 207 -21.05 9.12 -6.30
N SER A 208 -22.26 8.66 -6.61
CA SER A 208 -23.44 9.16 -5.90
C SER A 208 -23.53 8.46 -4.55
N LEU A 209 -22.74 8.91 -3.56
CA LEU A 209 -23.10 8.69 -2.14
C LEU A 209 -24.58 9.10 -2.00
N PRO A 210 -25.45 8.30 -1.36
CA PRO A 210 -26.86 8.62 -1.28
C PRO A 210 -26.99 10.00 -0.64
N ARG A 211 -27.35 11.01 -1.44
CA ARG A 211 -27.67 12.36 -0.96
C ARG A 211 -28.66 12.15 0.17
N ARG A 212 -28.28 12.51 1.40
CA ARG A 212 -29.20 12.57 2.53
C ARG A 212 -30.47 13.23 2.02
N ARG A 213 -31.59 12.51 2.04
CA ARG A 213 -32.90 13.12 1.77
C ARG A 213 -33.00 14.31 2.72
N ARG A 214 -33.07 15.53 2.19
CA ARG A 214 -33.43 16.69 3.02
C ARG A 214 -34.74 16.31 3.73
N PRO A 215 -34.87 16.56 5.04
CA PRO A 215 -36.18 16.49 5.67
C PRO A 215 -37.08 17.45 4.91
N LEU A 216 -38.20 16.94 4.41
CA LEU A 216 -39.30 17.79 3.95
C LEU A 216 -39.82 18.49 5.20
N LEU A 217 -39.61 19.82 5.27
CA LEU A 217 -40.43 20.71 6.08
C LEU A 217 -41.76 20.94 5.36
#